data_AF-A0A9X8VEF8-F1
#
_entry.id   AF-A0A9X8VEF8-F1
#
_cell.length_a   1.000
_cell.length_b   1.000
_cell.length_c   1.000
_cell.angle_alpha   90.00
_cell.angle_beta   90.00
_cell.angle_gamma   90.00
#
_symmetry.space_group_name_H-M   'P 1'
#
loop_
_entity.id
_entity.type
_entity.pdbx_description
1 polymer ?
#
loop_
_entity_poly.entity_id
_entity_poly.type
_entity_poly.pdbx_seq_one_letter_code
_entity_poly.pdbx_strand_id
1 'polypeptide(L)'
;MQAWRRKWQSLPRGLVVLITALVIYVPLSFIIIQSFLSAPFFSPSKVFSLEAFEFIFTDPDFYKALKSGFILAFGLVIIAIPLGGVLAFLMVRTDLPGRRIIEPLILVPIFVSPMV
;
A
#
# COMPACT_ATOMS: atom_id res chain seq x y z
N MET A 1 -31.13 -1.26 -20.96
CA MET A 1 -30.13 -1.04 -19.88
C MET A 1 -29.94 -2.23 -18.92
N GLN A 2 -30.98 -2.97 -18.52
CA GLN A 2 -30.81 -4.10 -17.58
C GLN A 2 -30.07 -5.33 -18.16
N ALA A 3 -30.18 -5.59 -19.47
CA ALA A 3 -29.50 -6.72 -20.13
C ALA A 3 -27.97 -6.60 -20.14
N TRP A 4 -27.43 -5.38 -20.20
CA TRP A 4 -25.99 -5.10 -20.13
C TRP A 4 -25.43 -5.39 -18.73
N ARG A 5 -26.17 -5.00 -17.67
CA ARG A 5 -25.81 -5.32 -16.27
C ARG A 5 -25.79 -6.83 -16.01
N ARG A 6 -26.77 -7.59 -16.53
CA ARG A 6 -26.79 -9.06 -16.36
C ARG A 6 -25.63 -9.75 -17.08
N LYS A 7 -25.22 -9.27 -18.26
CA LYS A 7 -24.03 -9.80 -18.97
C LYS A 7 -22.71 -9.52 -18.22
N TRP A 8 -22.58 -8.36 -17.60
CA TRP A 8 -21.42 -8.05 -16.74
C TRP A 8 -21.42 -8.84 -15.43
N GLN A 9 -22.62 -9.14 -14.88
CA GLN A 9 -22.79 -10.00 -13.72
C GLN A 9 -22.68 -11.50 -14.03
N SER A 10 -22.81 -11.90 -15.29
CA SER A 10 -22.68 -13.29 -15.75
C SER A 10 -21.25 -13.67 -16.12
N LEU A 11 -20.27 -12.76 -15.96
CA LEU A 11 -18.87 -13.17 -16.06
C LEU A 11 -18.65 -14.25 -15.00
N PRO A 12 -18.17 -15.45 -15.39
CA PRO A 12 -17.89 -16.49 -14.41
C PRO A 12 -16.91 -15.92 -13.39
N ARG A 13 -17.20 -16.11 -12.09
CA ARG A 13 -16.40 -15.52 -11.00
C ARG A 13 -14.89 -15.76 -11.18
N GLY A 14 -14.52 -16.92 -11.72
CA GLY A 14 -13.13 -17.25 -12.05
C GLY A 14 -12.49 -16.32 -13.08
N LEU A 15 -13.23 -15.85 -14.09
CA LEU A 15 -12.71 -14.90 -15.08
C LEU A 15 -12.47 -13.51 -14.47
N VAL A 16 -13.36 -13.05 -13.59
CA VAL A 16 -13.17 -11.78 -12.88
C VAL A 16 -11.95 -11.85 -11.97
N VAL A 17 -11.80 -12.93 -11.20
CA VAL A 17 -10.64 -13.16 -10.34
C VAL A 17 -9.35 -13.24 -11.16
N LEU A 18 -9.36 -13.96 -12.29
CA LEU A 18 -8.21 -14.09 -13.17
C LEU A 18 -7.78 -12.73 -13.74
N ILE A 19 -8.72 -11.94 -14.24
CA ILE A 19 -8.42 -10.60 -14.78
C ILE A 19 -7.86 -9.70 -13.68
N THR A 20 -8.49 -9.65 -12.50
CA THR A 20 -7.97 -8.87 -11.37
C THR A 20 -6.58 -9.32 -10.96
N ALA A 21 -6.35 -10.62 -10.88
CA ALA A 21 -5.04 -11.19 -10.57
C ALA A 21 -4.00 -10.77 -11.62
N LEU A 22 -4.32 -10.89 -12.92
CA LEU A 22 -3.41 -10.47 -13.98
C LEU A 22 -3.09 -8.98 -13.90
N VAL A 23 -4.09 -8.13 -13.67
CA VAL A 23 -3.88 -6.67 -13.55
C VAL A 23 -2.96 -6.31 -12.37
N ILE A 24 -3.05 -7.04 -11.25
CA ILE A 24 -2.19 -6.82 -10.07
C ILE A 24 -0.79 -7.42 -10.30
N TYR A 25 -0.71 -8.66 -10.77
CA TYR A 25 0.54 -9.41 -10.81
C TYR A 25 1.43 -9.08 -12.01
N VAL A 26 0.87 -8.64 -13.14
CA VAL A 26 1.68 -8.23 -14.30
C VAL A 26 2.66 -7.11 -13.94
N PRO A 27 2.27 -5.94 -13.39
CA PRO A 27 3.23 -4.90 -13.01
C PRO A 27 4.21 -5.36 -11.92
N LEU A 28 3.77 -6.18 -10.96
CA LEU A 28 4.67 -6.75 -9.94
C LEU A 28 5.72 -7.69 -10.57
N SER A 29 5.32 -8.48 -11.56
CA SER A 29 6.24 -9.36 -12.29
C SER A 29 7.31 -8.57 -13.05
N PHE A 30 6.95 -7.40 -13.60
CA PHE A 30 7.92 -6.51 -14.24
C PHE A 30 8.97 -6.00 -13.24
N ILE A 31 8.57 -5.65 -12.01
CA ILE A 31 9.51 -5.25 -10.95
C ILE A 31 10.48 -6.39 -10.65
N ILE A 32 9.95 -7.60 -10.44
CA ILE A 32 10.78 -8.78 -10.14
C ILE A 32 11.77 -9.05 -11.27
N ILE A 33 11.30 -9.11 -12.52
CA ILE A 33 12.17 -9.37 -13.68
C ILE A 33 13.23 -8.27 -13.81
N GLN A 34 12.83 -7.00 -13.66
CA GLN A 34 13.75 -5.86 -13.74
C GLN A 34 14.85 -5.92 -12.68
N SER A 35 14.57 -6.43 -11.47
CA SER A 35 15.59 -6.60 -10.42
C SER A 35 16.73 -7.55 -10.80
N PHE A 36 16.52 -8.46 -11.76
CA PHE A 36 17.54 -9.38 -12.26
C PHE A 36 18.19 -8.94 -13.58
N LEU A 37 17.92 -7.73 -14.07
CA LEU A 37 18.50 -7.20 -15.30
C LEU A 37 19.58 -6.16 -15.00
N SER A 38 20.70 -6.22 -15.72
CA SER A 38 21.78 -5.21 -15.64
C SER A 38 21.39 -3.83 -16.18
N ALA A 39 20.33 -3.77 -17.00
CA ALA A 39 19.86 -2.55 -17.64
C ALA A 39 18.32 -2.52 -17.62
N PRO A 40 17.70 -1.37 -17.89
CA PRO A 40 16.24 -1.29 -18.02
C PRO A 40 15.71 -2.32 -19.03
N PHE A 41 14.53 -2.87 -18.79
CA PHE A 41 13.96 -3.97 -19.60
C PHE A 41 13.77 -3.62 -21.07
N PHE A 42 13.70 -2.33 -21.40
CA PHE A 42 13.61 -1.78 -22.75
C PHE A 42 14.97 -1.55 -23.42
N SER A 43 16.09 -1.78 -22.72
CA SER A 43 17.44 -1.65 -23.27
C SER A 43 17.81 -2.88 -24.12
N PRO A 44 18.43 -2.70 -25.32
CA PRO A 44 18.96 -3.79 -26.12
C PRO A 44 20.12 -4.54 -25.45
N SER A 45 20.85 -3.89 -24.54
CA SER A 45 22.02 -4.44 -23.85
C SER A 45 21.70 -5.18 -22.55
N LYS A 46 20.42 -5.44 -22.26
CA LYS A 46 20.02 -6.11 -21.02
C LYS A 46 20.56 -7.54 -20.97
N VAL A 47 21.20 -7.88 -19.87
CA VAL A 47 21.58 -9.25 -19.54
C VAL A 47 21.09 -9.58 -18.15
N PHE A 48 20.85 -10.86 -17.89
CA PHE A 48 20.58 -11.32 -16.53
C PHE A 48 21.82 -11.08 -15.66
N SER A 49 21.67 -10.36 -14.56
CA SER A 49 22.75 -9.97 -13.65
C SER A 49 22.23 -9.86 -12.22
N LEU A 50 23.14 -10.05 -11.26
CA LEU A 50 22.91 -9.83 -9.83
C LEU A 50 23.56 -8.53 -9.33
N GLU A 51 24.14 -7.74 -10.22
CA GLU A 51 24.82 -6.49 -9.92
C GLU A 51 23.93 -5.49 -9.16
N ALA A 52 22.63 -5.41 -9.48
CA ALA A 52 21.68 -4.58 -8.76
C ALA A 52 21.54 -4.98 -7.28
N PHE A 53 21.61 -6.29 -6.98
CA PHE A 53 21.57 -6.78 -5.61
C PHE A 53 22.88 -6.50 -4.89
N GLU A 54 24.03 -6.74 -5.53
CA GLU A 54 25.34 -6.41 -4.97
C GLU A 54 25.46 -4.92 -4.64
N PHE A 55 25.00 -4.05 -5.56
CA PHE A 55 24.94 -2.60 -5.35
C PHE A 55 24.13 -2.24 -4.10
N ILE A 56 22.90 -2.76 -3.97
CA ILE A 56 22.03 -2.46 -2.83
C ILE A 56 22.60 -3.00 -1.51
N PHE A 57 23.15 -4.22 -1.51
CA PHE A 57 23.66 -4.85 -0.28
C PHE A 57 24.99 -4.29 0.18
N THR A 58 25.75 -3.63 -0.70
CA THR A 58 27.01 -2.93 -0.35
C THR A 58 26.79 -1.45 -0.02
N ASP A 59 25.62 -0.89 -0.36
CA ASP A 59 25.29 0.51 -0.12
C ASP A 59 24.93 0.78 1.36
N PRO A 60 25.72 1.59 2.10
CA PRO A 60 25.41 1.97 3.47
C PRO A 60 24.13 2.80 3.60
N ASP A 61 23.79 3.61 2.58
CA ASP A 61 22.61 4.45 2.60
C ASP A 61 21.31 3.62 2.51
N PHE A 62 21.36 2.47 1.83
CA PHE A 62 20.25 1.51 1.83
C PHE A 62 19.90 1.04 3.26
N TYR A 63 20.89 0.61 4.05
CA TYR A 63 20.65 0.16 5.43
C TYR A 63 20.21 1.30 6.35
N LYS A 64 20.76 2.50 6.14
CA LYS A 64 20.32 3.70 6.87
C LYS A 64 18.85 3.99 6.59
N ALA A 65 18.45 4.00 5.32
CA ALA A 65 17.06 4.21 4.91
C ALA A 65 16.14 3.10 5.45
N LEU A 66 16.57 1.84 5.37
CA LEU A 66 15.82 0.68 5.89
C LEU A 66 15.59 0.80 7.40
N LYS A 67 16.63 1.11 8.17
CA LYS A 67 16.54 1.28 9.63
C LYS A 67 15.66 2.46 10.00
N SER A 68 15.85 3.61 9.36
CA SER A 68 15.02 4.79 9.60
C SER A 68 13.56 4.53 9.26
N GLY A 69 13.27 3.90 8.12
CA GLY A 69 11.91 3.51 7.74
C GLY A 69 11.27 2.55 8.73
N PHE A 70 12.02 1.55 9.21
CA PHE A 70 11.54 0.62 10.21
C PHE A 70 11.24 1.30 11.55
N ILE A 71 12.14 2.16 12.05
CA ILE A 71 11.94 2.92 13.29
C ILE A 71 10.71 3.81 13.18
N LEU A 72 10.54 4.51 12.05
CA LEU A 72 9.39 5.39 11.81
C LEU A 72 8.08 4.59 11.76
N ALA A 73 8.03 3.51 10.97
CA ALA A 73 6.84 2.68 10.84
C ALA A 73 6.45 2.06 12.19
N PHE A 74 7.42 1.50 12.91
CA PHE A 74 7.18 0.87 14.20
C PHE A 74 6.77 1.89 15.27
N GLY A 75 7.44 3.05 15.32
CA GLY A 75 7.06 4.16 16.20
C GLY A 75 5.64 4.64 15.93
N LEU A 76 5.26 4.77 14.65
CA LEU A 76 3.91 5.13 14.26
C LEU A 76 2.89 4.10 14.74
N VAL A 77 3.17 2.80 14.58
CA VAL A 77 2.29 1.71 15.03
C VAL A 77 2.08 1.76 16.54
N ILE A 78 3.15 1.90 17.33
CA ILE A 78 3.09 1.95 18.80
C ILE A 78 2.26 3.14 19.29
N ILE A 79 2.27 4.25 18.58
CA ILE A 79 1.53 5.46 18.98
C ILE A 79 0.09 5.39 18.46
N ALA A 80 -0.09 5.10 17.18
CA ALA A 80 -1.38 5.18 16.51
C ALA A 80 -2.36 4.10 16.97
N ILE A 81 -1.90 2.86 17.20
CA ILE A 81 -2.80 1.77 17.60
C ILE A 81 -3.41 2.00 18.98
N PRO A 82 -2.65 2.29 20.06
CA PRO A 82 -3.24 2.53 21.37
C PRO A 82 -4.10 3.79 21.39
N LEU A 83 -3.64 4.88 20.80
CA LEU A 83 -4.42 6.12 20.77
C LEU A 83 -5.72 5.95 19.98
N GLY A 84 -5.65 5.38 18.77
CA GLY A 84 -6.82 5.08 17.95
C GLY A 84 -7.77 4.10 18.63
N GLY A 85 -7.22 3.06 19.29
CA GLY A 85 -8.00 2.07 20.04
C GLY A 85 -8.73 2.67 21.24
N VAL A 86 -8.05 3.49 22.06
CA VAL A 86 -8.66 4.19 23.20
C VAL A 86 -9.75 5.16 22.73
N LEU A 87 -9.47 5.96 21.70
CA LEU A 87 -10.46 6.88 21.14
C LEU A 87 -11.68 6.14 20.59
N ALA A 88 -11.48 5.05 19.84
CA ALA A 88 -12.56 4.23 19.33
C ALA A 88 -13.41 3.62 20.46
N PHE A 89 -12.75 3.12 21.52
CA PHE A 89 -13.45 2.58 22.69
C PHE A 89 -14.29 3.64 23.39
N LEU A 90 -13.72 4.81 23.69
CA LEU A 90 -14.44 5.90 24.34
C LEU A 90 -15.65 6.37 23.52
N MET A 91 -15.47 6.54 22.21
CA MET A 91 -16.53 7.01 21.33
C MET A 91 -17.69 6.01 21.21
N VAL A 92 -17.41 4.71 21.21
CA VAL A 92 -18.44 3.67 20.94
C VAL A 92 -19.05 3.12 22.23
N ARG A 93 -18.26 2.97 23.30
CA ARG A 93 -18.65 2.24 24.51
C ARG A 93 -18.89 3.12 25.73
N THR A 94 -18.58 4.42 25.67
CA THR A 94 -18.79 5.33 26.81
C THR A 94 -19.66 6.53 26.44
N ASP A 95 -20.34 7.11 27.43
CA ASP A 95 -21.13 8.34 27.29
C ASP A 95 -20.23 9.58 27.28
N LEU A 96 -19.32 9.64 26.31
CA LEU A 96 -18.30 10.69 26.20
C LEU A 96 -18.96 12.09 26.03
N PRO A 97 -18.74 13.05 26.96
CA PRO A 97 -19.26 14.39 26.81
C PRO A 97 -18.61 15.09 25.62
N GLY A 98 -19.41 15.75 24.77
CA GLY A 98 -18.89 16.45 23.58
C GLY A 98 -18.59 15.55 22.37
N ARG A 99 -19.02 14.27 22.39
CA ARG A 99 -18.89 13.30 21.28
C ARG A 99 -19.19 13.88 19.89
N ARG A 100 -20.26 14.68 19.77
CA ARG A 100 -20.71 15.29 18.50
C ARG A 100 -19.70 16.27 17.88
N ILE A 101 -18.78 16.83 18.67
CA ILE A 101 -17.73 17.72 18.20
C ILE A 101 -16.45 16.92 17.88
N ILE A 102 -16.14 15.92 18.69
CA ILE A 102 -14.94 15.09 18.54
C ILE A 102 -15.02 14.21 17.28
N GLU A 103 -16.19 13.64 16.99
CA GLU A 103 -16.41 12.76 15.84
C GLU A 103 -16.01 13.38 14.49
N PRO A 104 -16.50 14.58 14.10
CA PRO A 104 -16.06 15.20 12.87
C PRO A 104 -14.57 15.59 12.90
N LEU A 105 -14.02 16.01 14.04
CA LEU A 105 -12.59 16.36 14.14
C LEU A 105 -11.66 15.17 13.83
N ILE A 106 -12.06 13.95 14.24
CA ILE A 106 -11.32 12.72 13.91
C ILE A 106 -11.42 12.39 12.41
N LEU A 107 -12.56 12.70 11.78
CA LEU A 107 -12.81 12.37 10.38
C LEU A 107 -12.30 13.44 9.41
N VAL A 108 -12.16 14.70 9.83
CA VAL A 108 -11.71 15.83 9.00
C VAL A 108 -10.41 15.52 8.24
N PRO A 109 -9.35 14.97 8.85
CA PRO A 109 -8.11 14.64 8.13
C PRO A 109 -8.30 13.62 6.99
N ILE A 110 -9.36 12.81 7.02
CA ILE A 110 -9.68 11.86 5.94
C ILE A 110 -10.25 12.60 4.72
N PHE A 111 -10.93 13.73 4.95
CA PHE A 111 -11.54 14.55 3.90
C PHE A 111 -10.64 15.67 3.41
N VAL A 112 -9.73 16.16 4.26
CA VAL A 112 -8.74 17.16 3.88
C VAL A 112 -7.60 16.44 3.18
N SER A 113 -7.52 16.62 1.87
CA SER A 113 -6.36 16.14 1.10
C SER A 113 -5.08 16.69 1.74
N PRO A 114 -4.05 15.86 1.98
CA PRO A 114 -2.78 16.31 2.53
C PRO A 114 -1.96 17.17 1.54
N MET A 115 -2.55 17.51 0.39
CA MET A 115 -1.87 18.22 -0.70
C MET A 115 -1.84 19.73 -0.43
N VAL A 116 -0.79 20.17 0.25
CA VAL A 116 -0.16 21.50 0.14
C VAL A 116 1.33 21.34 -0.10
#